data_AF-A0A655YG36-F1
#
_entry.id   AF-A0A655YG36-F1
#
_cell.length_a   1.000
_cell.length_b   1.000
_cell.length_c   1.000
_cell.angle_alpha   90.00
_cell.angle_beta   90.00
_cell.angle_gamma   90.00
#
_symmetry.space_group_name_H-M   'P 1'
#
loop_
_entity.id
_entity.type
_entity.pdbx_description
1 polymer ?
#
loop_
_entity_poly.entity_id
_entity_poly.type
_entity_poly.pdbx_seq_one_letter_code
_entity_poly.pdbx_strand_id
1 'polypeptide(L)'
;MDPERYITRYSPVPKVKSVQDVPFLLFTPAGAAPTDIVIYQHGVTTAKENAYAFAKNLTAVGLAVIAIDLPLHGERSLDSTRSANSDPLAYINLTYLAVARDNLRQSILDVLGLRAALTLSQPLFTGTRLSGINVGTGSKVRMLGHSLGGIVGTSAIAESNKTLGSTAADAMYSFSGAAIQNSGGQISNLLLGSAFFGPKIKHNVALSASTEYKGFADAQCASLDDSACYNLFTSLATQEQLAQVTSGFQMFSYAAQTLLDTIDPYSVVSTKLNNGGLTTPLYFSEVDGDSVVPNKVSNPTGSLVYLSPQFAGTEPLATLLGLTTVNAGQTAPNATKSFVQFNSTAKHSTFVAPQDAGYADLAHHTEMQTETADFLADDSLGAVSNSNSVLK
;
A
#
# COMPACT_ATOMS: atom_id res chain seq x y z
N MET A 1 -1.50 6.18 20.66
CA MET A 1 -2.57 6.41 19.66
C MET A 1 -3.66 7.20 20.37
N ASP A 2 -3.96 8.40 19.89
CA ASP A 2 -4.93 9.35 20.44
C ASP A 2 -6.38 8.81 20.29
N PRO A 3 -7.01 8.29 21.35
CA PRO A 3 -8.36 7.73 21.27
C PRO A 3 -9.44 8.80 21.11
N GLU A 4 -9.12 10.05 21.44
CA GLU A 4 -10.04 11.19 21.44
C GLU A 4 -10.10 11.87 20.06
N ARG A 5 -9.20 11.47 19.14
CA ARG A 5 -9.09 12.03 17.77
C ARG A 5 -9.05 13.56 17.79
N TYR A 6 -8.22 14.12 18.66
CA TYR A 6 -8.15 15.57 18.81
C TYR A 6 -7.80 16.22 17.47
N ILE A 7 -8.63 17.17 17.06
CA ILE A 7 -8.32 18.04 15.92
C ILE A 7 -7.13 18.89 16.35
N THR A 8 -5.97 18.62 15.78
CA THR A 8 -4.76 19.41 16.02
C THR A 8 -4.40 20.20 14.77
N ARG A 9 -3.47 21.16 14.89
CA ARG A 9 -2.87 21.82 13.72
C ARG A 9 -2.19 20.84 12.75
N TYR A 10 -1.82 19.65 13.23
CA TYR A 10 -1.13 18.61 12.46
C TYR A 10 -2.05 17.48 11.98
N SER A 11 -3.27 17.42 12.51
CA SER A 11 -4.35 16.56 12.01
C SER A 11 -5.69 17.33 12.05
N PRO A 12 -5.87 18.32 11.16
CA PRO A 12 -7.15 18.99 11.03
C PRO A 12 -8.14 18.11 10.28
N VAL A 13 -9.44 18.39 10.45
CA VAL A 13 -10.50 17.86 9.59
C VAL A 13 -10.24 18.32 8.16
N PRO A 14 -10.19 17.41 7.17
CA PRO A 14 -10.05 17.81 5.77
C PRO A 14 -11.15 18.79 5.36
N LYS A 15 -10.75 19.91 4.74
CA LYS A 15 -11.67 20.89 4.16
C LYS A 15 -11.75 20.66 2.66
N VAL A 16 -12.95 20.49 2.12
CA VAL A 16 -13.17 20.43 0.67
C VAL A 16 -12.64 21.71 0.04
N LYS A 17 -11.69 21.55 -0.89
CA LYS A 17 -11.09 22.65 -1.67
C LYS A 17 -11.73 22.76 -3.04
N SER A 18 -11.93 21.61 -3.68
CA SER A 18 -12.62 21.46 -4.96
C SER A 18 -13.17 20.04 -5.05
N VAL A 19 -14.10 19.84 -5.99
CA VAL A 19 -14.50 18.52 -6.48
C VAL A 19 -13.78 18.32 -7.81
N GLN A 20 -13.18 17.15 -8.01
CA GLN A 20 -12.43 16.83 -9.22
C GLN A 20 -12.97 15.52 -9.80
N ASP A 21 -12.98 15.41 -11.11
CA ASP A 21 -13.24 14.15 -11.78
C ASP A 21 -12.06 13.20 -11.53
N VAL A 22 -12.37 11.95 -11.21
CA VAL A 22 -11.39 10.88 -11.04
C VAL A 22 -11.59 9.88 -12.19
N PRO A 23 -10.70 9.89 -13.21
CA PRO A 23 -10.76 8.91 -14.28
C PRO A 23 -10.60 7.49 -13.75
N PHE A 24 -11.33 6.54 -14.34
CA PHE A 24 -11.25 5.13 -13.98
C PHE A 24 -11.14 4.25 -15.20
N LEU A 25 -10.52 3.08 -15.02
CA LEU A 25 -10.64 1.95 -15.94
C LEU A 25 -11.67 0.97 -15.37
N LEU A 26 -12.56 0.46 -16.22
CA LEU A 26 -13.54 -0.56 -15.87
C LEU A 26 -13.38 -1.79 -16.77
N PHE A 27 -13.17 -2.93 -16.14
CA PHE A 27 -13.14 -4.25 -16.76
C PHE A 27 -14.35 -5.04 -16.30
N THR A 28 -15.05 -5.69 -17.22
CA THR A 28 -16.23 -6.52 -16.92
C THR A 28 -16.14 -7.85 -17.67
N PRO A 29 -16.80 -8.92 -17.16
CA PRO A 29 -16.92 -10.18 -17.90
C PRO A 29 -17.46 -9.97 -19.32
N ALA A 30 -16.97 -10.76 -20.26
CA ALA A 30 -17.46 -10.75 -21.63
C ALA A 30 -18.74 -11.59 -21.74
N GLY A 31 -19.82 -11.01 -22.27
CA GLY A 31 -21.08 -11.74 -22.52
C GLY A 31 -21.91 -12.10 -21.28
N ALA A 32 -21.48 -11.69 -20.08
CA ALA A 32 -22.20 -11.89 -18.83
C ALA A 32 -22.19 -10.61 -17.99
N ALA A 33 -23.21 -10.44 -17.15
CA ALA A 33 -23.23 -9.36 -16.18
C ALA A 33 -22.32 -9.72 -14.98
N PRO A 34 -21.52 -8.78 -14.46
CA PRO A 34 -20.70 -9.04 -13.28
C PRO A 34 -21.58 -9.23 -12.04
N THR A 35 -21.16 -10.10 -11.12
CA THR A 35 -21.86 -10.36 -9.85
C THR A 35 -21.43 -9.41 -8.75
N ASP A 36 -20.11 -9.18 -8.68
CA ASP A 36 -19.44 -8.37 -7.68
C ASP A 36 -18.38 -7.48 -8.34
N ILE A 37 -17.81 -6.56 -7.56
CA ILE A 37 -16.83 -5.60 -8.05
C ILE A 37 -15.62 -5.47 -7.13
N VAL A 38 -14.44 -5.40 -7.74
CA VAL A 38 -13.14 -5.17 -7.08
C VAL A 38 -12.68 -3.76 -7.40
N ILE A 39 -12.43 -2.96 -6.36
CA ILE A 39 -11.71 -1.68 -6.47
C ILE A 39 -10.22 -1.98 -6.39
N TYR A 40 -9.45 -1.57 -7.40
CA TYR A 40 -7.99 -1.69 -7.42
C TYR A 40 -7.29 -0.36 -7.18
N GLN A 41 -6.29 -0.37 -6.29
CA GLN A 41 -5.33 0.71 -6.15
C GLN A 41 -3.91 0.24 -6.47
N HIS A 42 -3.25 0.98 -7.36
CA HIS A 42 -1.90 0.68 -7.85
C HIS A 42 -0.79 1.13 -6.89
N GLY A 43 0.43 0.65 -7.12
CA GLY A 43 1.64 1.01 -6.36
C GLY A 43 2.21 2.39 -6.70
N VAL A 44 3.23 2.82 -5.97
CA VAL A 44 3.93 4.09 -6.27
C VAL A 44 4.65 3.98 -7.62
N THR A 45 4.80 5.11 -8.32
CA THR A 45 5.41 5.24 -9.66
C THR A 45 4.70 4.56 -10.81
N THR A 46 3.61 3.84 -10.56
CA THR A 46 2.78 3.20 -11.59
C THR A 46 1.43 3.91 -11.74
N ALA A 47 0.48 3.29 -12.44
CA ALA A 47 -0.85 3.86 -12.70
C ALA A 47 -1.93 2.76 -12.71
N LYS A 48 -3.20 3.17 -12.81
CA LYS A 48 -4.38 2.29 -12.85
C LYS A 48 -4.30 1.22 -13.94
N GLU A 49 -3.54 1.45 -15.00
CA GLU A 49 -3.30 0.52 -16.12
C GLU A 49 -2.61 -0.79 -15.68
N ASN A 50 -1.97 -0.85 -14.50
CA ASN A 50 -1.50 -2.11 -13.94
C ASN A 50 -2.64 -3.16 -13.83
N ALA A 51 -3.90 -2.70 -13.76
CA ALA A 51 -5.07 -3.57 -13.78
C ALA A 51 -5.16 -4.49 -15.01
N TYR A 52 -4.60 -4.10 -16.16
CA TYR A 52 -4.59 -4.95 -17.36
C TYR A 52 -3.91 -6.30 -17.12
N ALA A 53 -2.97 -6.39 -16.18
CA ALA A 53 -2.22 -7.60 -15.93
C ALA A 53 -3.05 -8.71 -15.26
N PHE A 54 -4.08 -8.35 -14.49
CA PHE A 54 -4.87 -9.31 -13.71
C PHE A 54 -6.37 -9.24 -13.95
N ALA A 55 -6.87 -8.18 -14.60
CA ALA A 55 -8.30 -8.01 -14.85
C ALA A 55 -8.92 -9.19 -15.61
N LYS A 56 -8.17 -9.84 -16.51
CA LYS A 56 -8.63 -11.04 -17.21
C LYS A 56 -8.96 -12.19 -16.25
N ASN A 57 -8.12 -12.42 -15.24
CA ASN A 57 -8.32 -13.50 -14.27
C ASN A 57 -9.56 -13.23 -13.40
N LEU A 58 -9.71 -12.00 -12.93
CA LEU A 58 -10.86 -11.60 -12.10
C LEU A 58 -12.18 -11.58 -12.89
N THR A 59 -12.16 -11.10 -14.14
CA THR A 59 -13.36 -11.10 -15.00
C THR A 59 -13.75 -12.50 -15.46
N ALA A 60 -12.81 -13.45 -15.55
CA ALA A 60 -13.11 -14.85 -15.86
C ALA A 60 -13.88 -15.55 -14.73
N VAL A 61 -13.74 -15.11 -13.48
CA VAL A 61 -14.52 -15.61 -12.33
C VAL A 61 -15.76 -14.74 -12.03
N GLY A 62 -16.17 -13.87 -12.97
CA GLY A 62 -17.43 -13.11 -12.89
C GLY A 62 -17.35 -11.74 -12.21
N LEU A 63 -16.15 -11.29 -11.81
CA LEU A 63 -15.95 -10.02 -11.12
C LEU A 63 -15.77 -8.86 -12.11
N ALA A 64 -16.34 -7.70 -11.80
CA ALA A 64 -15.89 -6.44 -12.39
C ALA A 64 -14.65 -5.93 -11.66
N VAL A 65 -13.76 -5.22 -12.37
CA VAL A 65 -12.60 -4.54 -11.78
C VAL A 65 -12.65 -3.07 -12.16
N ILE A 66 -12.61 -2.20 -11.15
CA ILE A 66 -12.52 -0.75 -11.34
C ILE A 66 -11.23 -0.23 -10.73
N ALA A 67 -10.45 0.53 -11.50
CA ALA A 67 -9.15 1.03 -11.08
C ALA A 67 -9.07 2.55 -11.27
N ILE A 68 -8.52 3.25 -10.29
CA ILE A 68 -8.32 4.71 -10.31
C ILE A 68 -6.86 5.06 -10.04
N ASP A 69 -6.43 6.20 -10.56
CA ASP A 69 -5.09 6.73 -10.26
C ASP A 69 -5.06 7.38 -8.87
N LEU A 70 -3.98 7.16 -8.13
CA LEU A 70 -3.64 7.95 -6.94
C LEU A 70 -3.41 9.42 -7.34
N PRO A 71 -3.56 10.38 -6.42
CA PRO A 71 -3.10 11.76 -6.65
C PRO A 71 -1.67 11.78 -7.19
N LEU A 72 -1.41 12.65 -8.17
CA LEU A 72 -0.11 12.82 -8.83
C LEU A 72 0.40 11.61 -9.64
N HIS A 73 -0.40 10.56 -9.80
CA HIS A 73 -0.06 9.40 -10.63
C HIS A 73 -0.93 9.33 -11.89
N GLY A 74 -0.47 8.60 -12.90
CA GLY A 74 -1.16 8.35 -14.16
C GLY A 74 -1.73 9.64 -14.77
N GLU A 75 -3.01 9.62 -15.09
CA GLU A 75 -3.75 10.75 -15.66
C GLU A 75 -3.94 11.92 -14.67
N ARG A 76 -3.64 11.70 -13.39
CA ARG A 76 -3.70 12.73 -12.32
C ARG A 76 -2.34 13.37 -12.04
N SER A 77 -1.32 13.04 -12.83
CA SER A 77 -0.05 13.79 -12.84
C SER A 77 -0.30 15.24 -13.28
N LEU A 78 0.37 16.20 -12.65
CA LEU A 78 0.18 17.62 -12.99
C LEU A 78 1.14 18.10 -14.10
N ASP A 79 2.40 17.67 -14.02
CA ASP A 79 3.45 17.90 -15.03
C ASP A 79 4.64 16.96 -14.78
N SER A 80 5.71 17.11 -15.55
CA SER A 80 6.91 16.26 -15.46
C SER A 80 7.64 16.30 -14.11
N THR A 81 7.50 17.39 -13.36
CA THR A 81 8.13 17.59 -12.03
C THR A 81 7.19 17.29 -10.88
N ARG A 82 5.88 17.31 -11.15
CA ARG A 82 4.78 17.02 -10.20
C ARG A 82 4.03 15.77 -10.66
N SER A 83 4.79 14.72 -10.95
CA SER A 83 4.31 13.39 -11.30
C SER A 83 5.06 12.35 -10.46
N ALA A 84 4.29 11.54 -9.75
CA ALA A 84 4.80 10.44 -8.99
C ALA A 84 5.22 9.25 -9.87
N ASN A 85 4.78 9.19 -11.13
CA ASN A 85 5.34 8.27 -12.13
C ASN A 85 6.80 8.61 -12.46
N SER A 86 7.13 9.90 -12.52
CA SER A 86 8.49 10.37 -12.78
C SER A 86 9.38 10.34 -11.55
N ASP A 87 8.88 10.82 -10.40
CA ASP A 87 9.61 10.81 -9.14
C ASP A 87 8.69 10.41 -7.97
N PRO A 88 8.92 9.27 -7.30
CA PRO A 88 8.14 8.86 -6.14
C PRO A 88 8.10 9.92 -5.02
N LEU A 89 9.12 10.79 -4.95
CA LEU A 89 9.16 11.89 -3.97
C LEU A 89 8.17 13.02 -4.28
N ALA A 90 7.58 13.09 -5.48
CA ALA A 90 6.50 14.04 -5.76
C ALA A 90 5.26 13.74 -4.91
N TYR A 91 4.99 12.46 -4.61
CA TYR A 91 3.87 12.03 -3.78
C TYR A 91 4.17 12.13 -2.28
N ILE A 92 5.34 11.62 -1.86
CA ILE A 92 5.73 11.60 -0.43
C ILE A 92 6.25 12.95 0.07
N ASN A 93 6.76 13.81 -0.81
CA ASN A 93 7.19 15.18 -0.53
C ASN A 93 7.94 15.36 0.81
N LEU A 94 9.22 14.99 0.82
CA LEU A 94 10.07 15.02 2.03
C LEU A 94 10.25 16.43 2.62
N THR A 95 10.14 17.47 1.78
CA THR A 95 10.23 18.87 2.21
C THR A 95 8.98 19.32 2.97
N TYR A 96 7.80 18.85 2.54
CA TYR A 96 6.51 19.24 3.10
C TYR A 96 5.68 17.99 3.43
N LEU A 97 5.97 17.37 4.58
CA LEU A 97 5.29 16.15 5.04
C LEU A 97 3.75 16.27 5.18
N ALA A 98 3.23 17.50 5.31
CA ALA A 98 1.78 17.74 5.25
C ALA A 98 1.17 17.44 3.88
N VAL A 99 1.93 17.65 2.79
CA VAL A 99 1.52 17.27 1.42
C VAL A 99 1.47 15.75 1.31
N ALA A 100 2.46 15.04 1.86
CA ALA A 100 2.46 13.57 1.94
C ALA A 100 1.18 13.03 2.60
N ARG A 101 0.88 13.57 3.79
CA ARG A 101 -0.33 13.25 4.55
C ARG A 101 -1.59 13.52 3.74
N ASP A 102 -1.69 14.68 3.10
CA ASP A 102 -2.90 15.06 2.37
C ASP A 102 -3.06 14.29 1.05
N ASN A 103 -1.97 13.90 0.39
CA ASN A 103 -1.99 12.98 -0.74
C ASN A 103 -2.54 11.60 -0.32
N LEU A 104 -2.07 11.05 0.80
CA LEU A 104 -2.58 9.77 1.34
C LEU A 104 -4.04 9.88 1.81
N ARG A 105 -4.41 10.97 2.49
CA ARG A 105 -5.81 11.25 2.86
C ARG A 105 -6.71 11.31 1.65
N GLN A 106 -6.31 12.05 0.60
CA GLN A 106 -7.11 12.15 -0.61
C GLN A 106 -7.21 10.79 -1.30
N SER A 107 -6.14 9.99 -1.31
CA SER A 107 -6.16 8.63 -1.87
C SER A 107 -7.18 7.73 -1.16
N ILE A 108 -7.21 7.76 0.17
CA ILE A 108 -8.21 7.03 0.97
C ILE A 108 -9.61 7.57 0.67
N LEU A 109 -9.80 8.89 0.64
CA LEU A 109 -11.08 9.51 0.34
C LEU A 109 -11.58 9.20 -1.08
N ASP A 110 -10.69 9.06 -2.06
CA ASP A 110 -11.06 8.68 -3.43
C ASP A 110 -11.57 7.23 -3.47
N VAL A 111 -10.93 6.31 -2.75
CA VAL A 111 -11.41 4.91 -2.60
C VAL A 111 -12.77 4.86 -1.88
N LEU A 112 -12.93 5.61 -0.78
CA LEU A 112 -14.20 5.69 -0.04
C LEU A 112 -15.31 6.34 -0.87
N GLY A 113 -14.97 7.38 -1.62
CA GLY A 113 -15.87 8.09 -2.53
C GLY A 113 -16.33 7.19 -3.67
N LEU A 114 -15.42 6.45 -4.28
CA LEU A 114 -15.75 5.44 -5.29
C LEU A 114 -16.64 4.35 -4.71
N ARG A 115 -16.32 3.85 -3.53
CA ARG A 115 -17.13 2.83 -2.84
C ARG A 115 -18.56 3.32 -2.57
N ALA A 116 -18.72 4.56 -2.12
CA ALA A 116 -20.03 5.18 -1.95
C ALA A 116 -20.76 5.40 -3.27
N ALA A 117 -20.05 5.86 -4.32
CA ALA A 117 -20.61 6.07 -5.65
C ALA A 117 -21.17 4.77 -6.24
N LEU A 118 -20.49 3.63 -6.06
CA LEU A 118 -21.00 2.32 -6.48
C LEU A 118 -22.33 1.94 -5.80
N THR A 119 -22.63 2.48 -4.62
CA THR A 119 -23.93 2.29 -3.93
C THR A 119 -24.95 3.33 -4.36
N LEU A 120 -24.57 4.60 -4.46
CA LEU A 120 -25.49 5.71 -4.73
C LEU A 120 -25.89 5.80 -6.21
N SER A 121 -25.00 5.41 -7.11
CA SER A 121 -25.21 5.45 -8.55
C SER A 121 -25.90 4.21 -9.12
N GLN A 122 -26.37 3.30 -8.27
CA GLN A 122 -27.08 2.07 -8.64
C GLN A 122 -28.19 2.28 -9.68
N PRO A 123 -29.06 3.31 -9.58
CA PRO A 123 -30.08 3.56 -10.60
C PRO A 123 -29.52 3.84 -12.02
N LEU A 124 -28.27 4.30 -12.12
CA LEU A 124 -27.60 4.62 -13.38
C LEU A 124 -27.00 3.40 -14.09
N PHE A 125 -26.97 2.23 -13.44
CA PHE A 125 -26.32 1.04 -14.02
C PHE A 125 -27.20 0.29 -15.03
N THR A 126 -28.50 0.58 -15.08
CA THR A 126 -29.43 -0.01 -16.05
C THR A 126 -28.95 0.24 -17.48
N GLY A 127 -28.82 -0.83 -18.29
CA GLY A 127 -28.34 -0.74 -19.67
C GLY A 127 -26.84 -0.55 -19.83
N THR A 128 -26.07 -0.53 -18.73
CA THR A 128 -24.60 -0.44 -18.75
C THR A 128 -23.94 -1.79 -18.50
N ARG A 129 -22.61 -1.83 -18.58
CA ARG A 129 -21.80 -3.01 -18.22
C ARG A 129 -21.83 -3.35 -16.73
N LEU A 130 -22.34 -2.45 -15.88
CA LEU A 130 -22.52 -2.67 -14.44
C LEU A 130 -23.93 -3.11 -14.07
N SER A 131 -24.80 -3.42 -15.03
CA SER A 131 -26.22 -3.77 -14.78
C SER A 131 -26.45 -4.97 -13.86
N GLY A 132 -25.44 -5.83 -13.66
CA GLY A 132 -25.48 -6.94 -12.69
C GLY A 132 -25.06 -6.57 -11.27
N ILE A 133 -24.42 -5.41 -11.07
CA ILE A 133 -23.97 -4.97 -9.74
C ILE A 133 -25.13 -4.29 -9.03
N ASN A 134 -25.55 -4.83 -7.89
CA ASN A 134 -26.46 -4.19 -6.96
C ASN A 134 -26.10 -4.46 -5.51
N VAL A 135 -25.42 -3.49 -4.88
CA VAL A 135 -24.98 -3.56 -3.48
C VAL A 135 -26.16 -3.69 -2.52
N GLY A 136 -27.30 -3.05 -2.84
CA GLY A 136 -28.51 -3.10 -2.02
C GLY A 136 -29.19 -4.48 -2.01
N THR A 137 -28.90 -5.33 -3.00
CA THR A 137 -29.44 -6.70 -3.08
C THR A 137 -28.36 -7.78 -2.96
N GLY A 138 -27.16 -7.42 -2.52
CA GLY A 138 -26.13 -8.38 -2.10
C GLY A 138 -24.84 -8.41 -2.92
N SER A 139 -24.68 -7.61 -3.99
CA SER A 139 -23.37 -7.53 -4.66
C SER A 139 -22.30 -7.02 -3.71
N LYS A 140 -21.18 -7.71 -3.69
CA LYS A 140 -20.03 -7.41 -2.85
C LYS A 140 -19.10 -6.42 -3.55
N VAL A 141 -18.51 -5.55 -2.73
CA VAL A 141 -17.39 -4.69 -3.15
C VAL A 141 -16.15 -5.08 -2.37
N ARG A 142 -15.05 -5.33 -3.07
CA ARG A 142 -13.78 -5.80 -2.51
C ARG A 142 -12.65 -4.85 -2.85
N MET A 143 -11.59 -4.89 -2.06
CA MET A 143 -10.40 -4.08 -2.28
C MET A 143 -9.24 -4.98 -2.75
N LEU A 144 -8.54 -4.55 -3.80
CA LEU A 144 -7.25 -5.10 -4.20
C LEU A 144 -6.22 -3.97 -4.16
N GLY A 145 -5.15 -4.15 -3.40
CA GLY A 145 -4.09 -3.16 -3.29
C GLY A 145 -2.71 -3.78 -3.48
N HIS A 146 -1.85 -3.13 -4.25
CA HIS A 146 -0.43 -3.50 -4.37
C HIS A 146 0.45 -2.36 -3.88
N SER A 147 1.47 -2.66 -3.07
CA SER A 147 2.45 -1.66 -2.61
C SER A 147 1.77 -0.44 -1.95
N LEU A 148 2.00 0.78 -2.44
CA LEU A 148 1.30 2.00 -1.99
C LEU A 148 -0.23 1.87 -2.04
N GLY A 149 -0.78 1.16 -3.03
CA GLY A 149 -2.21 0.88 -3.10
C GLY A 149 -2.69 -0.07 -2.01
N GLY A 150 -1.81 -0.94 -1.49
CA GLY A 150 -2.07 -1.73 -0.29
C GLY A 150 -2.02 -0.91 1.00
N ILE A 151 -1.14 0.09 1.08
CA ILE A 151 -1.10 1.06 2.19
C ILE A 151 -2.42 1.83 2.23
N VAL A 152 -2.82 2.42 1.10
CA VAL A 152 -4.09 3.15 0.98
C VAL A 152 -5.29 2.22 1.22
N GLY A 153 -5.29 1.04 0.61
CA GLY A 153 -6.36 0.06 0.71
C GLY A 153 -6.60 -0.41 2.14
N THR A 154 -5.53 -0.79 2.87
CA THR A 154 -5.64 -1.25 4.26
C THR A 154 -6.26 -0.19 5.17
N SER A 155 -5.79 1.06 5.06
CA SER A 155 -6.36 2.18 5.80
C SER A 155 -7.81 2.46 5.38
N ALA A 156 -8.12 2.40 4.09
CA ALA A 156 -9.48 2.59 3.57
C ALA A 156 -10.46 1.55 4.11
N ILE A 157 -10.07 0.26 4.18
CA ILE A 157 -10.92 -0.82 4.71
C ILE A 157 -11.15 -0.63 6.22
N ALA A 158 -10.10 -0.31 6.96
CA ALA A 158 -10.19 -0.10 8.41
C ALA A 158 -11.07 1.11 8.77
N GLU A 159 -11.07 2.16 7.95
CA GLU A 159 -11.96 3.32 8.09
C GLU A 159 -13.38 3.06 7.60
N SER A 160 -13.55 2.48 6.40
CA SER A 160 -14.86 2.24 5.78
C SER A 160 -15.75 1.27 6.56
N ASN A 161 -15.17 0.22 7.16
CA ASN A 161 -15.92 -0.78 7.91
C ASN A 161 -16.14 -0.36 9.38
N LYS A 162 -16.08 0.94 9.68
CA LYS A 162 -16.58 1.50 10.94
C LYS A 162 -18.08 1.71 10.84
N THR A 163 -18.81 1.37 11.89
CA THR A 163 -20.23 1.72 11.94
C THR A 163 -20.38 3.23 12.10
N LEU A 164 -21.25 3.81 11.29
CA LEU A 164 -21.73 5.18 11.33
C LEU A 164 -23.05 5.27 12.13
N GLY A 165 -23.44 4.20 12.84
CA GLY A 165 -24.66 4.12 13.63
C GLY A 165 -25.92 3.90 12.80
N SER A 166 -25.79 3.53 11.52
CA SER A 166 -26.90 3.27 10.61
C SER A 166 -26.53 2.18 9.60
N THR A 167 -27.32 1.11 9.53
CA THR A 167 -27.11 0.02 8.56
C THR A 167 -27.02 0.52 7.12
N ALA A 168 -27.82 1.52 6.76
CA ALA A 168 -27.80 2.10 5.40
C ALA A 168 -26.51 2.90 5.13
N ALA A 169 -26.02 3.63 6.13
CA ALA A 169 -24.76 4.35 6.02
C ALA A 169 -23.56 3.38 5.99
N ASP A 170 -23.59 2.34 6.82
CA ASP A 170 -22.57 1.30 6.87
C ASP A 170 -22.47 0.55 5.53
N ALA A 171 -23.62 0.19 4.94
CA ALA A 171 -23.68 -0.49 3.64
C ALA A 171 -23.14 0.35 2.48
N MET A 172 -23.16 1.69 2.60
CA MET A 172 -22.64 2.60 1.59
C MET A 172 -21.12 2.49 1.43
N TYR A 173 -20.41 2.31 2.54
CA TYR A 173 -18.95 2.32 2.59
C TYR A 173 -18.31 0.95 2.78
N SER A 174 -19.03 -0.03 3.34
CA SER A 174 -18.39 -1.28 3.77
C SER A 174 -17.83 -2.09 2.59
N PHE A 175 -16.60 -2.56 2.75
CA PHE A 175 -15.98 -3.59 1.90
C PHE A 175 -16.24 -4.98 2.48
N SER A 176 -16.45 -5.95 1.60
CA SER A 176 -16.71 -7.35 1.94
C SER A 176 -15.44 -8.15 2.21
N GLY A 177 -14.33 -7.80 1.56
CA GLY A 177 -13.05 -8.50 1.65
C GLY A 177 -11.93 -7.68 1.03
N ALA A 178 -10.68 -8.03 1.34
CA ALA A 178 -9.53 -7.39 0.73
C ALA A 178 -8.31 -8.30 0.49
N ALA A 179 -7.73 -8.16 -0.69
CA ALA A 179 -6.46 -8.77 -1.08
C ALA A 179 -5.37 -7.68 -1.14
N ILE A 180 -4.28 -7.84 -0.38
CA ILE A 180 -3.22 -6.84 -0.25
C ILE A 180 -1.86 -7.48 -0.54
N GLN A 181 -1.19 -6.99 -1.59
CA GLN A 181 0.03 -7.58 -2.12
C GLN A 181 1.23 -6.66 -1.83
N ASN A 182 2.30 -7.21 -1.23
CA ASN A 182 3.59 -6.54 -1.04
C ASN A 182 3.47 -5.13 -0.42
N SER A 183 2.73 -5.01 0.68
CA SER A 183 2.42 -3.73 1.33
C SER A 183 2.74 -3.79 2.83
N GLY A 184 2.80 -2.66 3.52
CA GLY A 184 3.13 -2.60 4.94
C GLY A 184 2.49 -1.43 5.66
N GLY A 185 2.83 -1.27 6.93
CA GLY A 185 2.43 -0.12 7.76
C GLY A 185 3.65 0.60 8.36
N GLN A 186 3.39 1.64 9.16
CA GLN A 186 4.44 2.48 9.74
C GLN A 186 5.33 3.10 8.66
N ILE A 187 4.67 3.87 7.79
CA ILE A 187 5.17 4.42 6.53
C ILE A 187 6.53 5.09 6.72
N SER A 188 6.75 5.84 7.80
CA SER A 188 8.02 6.52 8.00
C SER A 188 9.19 5.54 8.12
N ASN A 189 9.10 4.59 9.05
CA ASN A 189 10.15 3.60 9.25
C ASN A 189 10.24 2.61 8.07
N LEU A 190 9.10 2.27 7.46
CA LEU A 190 9.05 1.46 6.24
C LEU A 190 9.88 2.11 5.14
N LEU A 191 9.68 3.40 4.88
CA LEU A 191 10.41 4.14 3.85
C LEU A 191 11.90 4.29 4.18
N LEU A 192 12.26 4.59 5.44
CA LEU A 192 13.67 4.67 5.85
C LEU A 192 14.37 3.30 5.91
N GLY A 193 13.61 2.23 6.12
CA GLY A 193 14.06 0.83 6.18
C GLY A 193 14.10 0.13 4.83
N SER A 194 13.44 0.68 3.81
CA SER A 194 13.43 0.18 2.44
C SER A 194 14.83 0.20 1.83
N ALA A 195 15.23 -0.88 1.16
CA ALA A 195 16.50 -0.92 0.42
C ALA A 195 16.46 -0.03 -0.83
N PHE A 196 15.28 0.14 -1.43
CA PHE A 196 15.05 0.96 -2.61
C PHE A 196 14.88 2.45 -2.25
N PHE A 197 13.96 2.77 -1.33
CA PHE A 197 13.67 4.16 -0.98
C PHE A 197 14.59 4.73 0.10
N GLY A 198 15.07 3.89 1.01
CA GLY A 198 15.81 4.31 2.19
C GLY A 198 17.05 5.16 1.87
N PRO A 199 17.94 4.73 0.96
CA PRO A 199 19.12 5.52 0.60
C PRO A 199 18.78 6.91 0.04
N LYS A 200 17.83 7.00 -0.91
CA LYS A 200 17.38 8.29 -1.48
C LYS A 200 16.79 9.22 -0.42
N ILE A 201 15.96 8.69 0.48
CA ILE A 201 15.35 9.50 1.55
C ILE A 201 16.40 9.94 2.55
N LYS A 202 17.29 9.03 2.97
CA LYS A 202 18.38 9.33 3.91
C LYS A 202 19.36 10.34 3.34
N HIS A 203 19.66 10.30 2.05
CA HIS A 203 20.43 11.35 1.37
C HIS A 203 19.83 12.73 1.59
N ASN A 204 18.56 12.91 1.23
CA ASN A 204 17.85 14.19 1.29
C ASN A 204 17.67 14.70 2.73
N VAL A 205 17.41 13.80 3.68
CA VAL A 205 17.35 14.15 5.11
C VAL A 205 18.74 14.54 5.63
N ALA A 206 19.79 13.81 5.27
CA ALA A 206 21.15 14.08 5.71
C ALA A 206 21.68 15.42 5.17
N LEU A 207 21.36 15.79 3.93
CA LEU A 207 21.68 17.12 3.37
C LEU A 207 21.12 18.26 4.23
N SER A 208 19.95 18.06 4.81
CA SER A 208 19.27 19.06 5.65
C SER A 208 19.72 19.00 7.11
N ALA A 209 20.15 17.83 7.58
CA ALA A 209 20.43 17.57 8.99
C ALA A 209 21.92 17.69 9.38
N SER A 210 22.86 17.57 8.43
CA SER A 210 24.30 17.59 8.71
C SER A 210 25.08 18.41 7.67
N THR A 211 25.75 19.47 8.14
CA THR A 211 26.68 20.26 7.32
C THR A 211 27.88 19.44 6.86
N GLU A 212 28.33 18.48 7.67
CA GLU A 212 29.41 17.55 7.31
C GLU A 212 28.99 16.63 6.16
N TYR A 213 27.79 16.04 6.24
CA TYR A 213 27.24 15.25 5.14
C TYR A 213 27.08 16.09 3.88
N LYS A 214 26.57 17.33 4.01
CA LYS A 214 26.48 18.24 2.88
C LYS A 214 27.85 18.50 2.24
N GLY A 215 28.89 18.76 3.04
CA GLY A 215 30.25 18.94 2.54
C GLY A 215 30.80 17.68 1.85
N PHE A 216 30.50 16.50 2.39
CA PHE A 216 30.81 15.22 1.74
C PHE A 216 30.11 15.10 0.38
N ALA A 217 28.80 15.37 0.32
CA ALA A 217 28.00 15.25 -0.90
C ALA A 217 28.48 16.23 -1.97
N ASP A 218 28.73 17.49 -1.59
CA ASP A 218 29.24 18.53 -2.50
C ASP A 218 30.62 18.12 -3.10
N ALA A 219 31.45 17.41 -2.34
CA ALA A 219 32.78 16.99 -2.78
C ALA A 219 32.81 15.67 -3.56
N GLN A 220 31.95 14.69 -3.22
CA GLN A 220 32.07 13.30 -3.68
C GLN A 220 30.93 12.85 -4.60
N CYS A 221 29.80 13.56 -4.63
CA CYS A 221 28.57 13.04 -5.24
C CYS A 221 28.12 13.75 -6.52
N ALA A 222 28.93 14.64 -7.11
CA ALA A 222 28.53 15.45 -8.27
C ALA A 222 28.05 14.63 -9.49
N SER A 223 28.43 13.35 -9.61
CA SER A 223 28.01 12.43 -10.68
C SER A 223 27.20 11.23 -10.19
N LEU A 224 26.86 11.19 -8.91
CA LEU A 224 26.12 10.09 -8.29
C LEU A 224 24.65 10.50 -8.14
N ASP A 225 23.74 9.54 -8.28
CA ASP A 225 22.38 9.74 -7.78
C ASP A 225 22.36 9.75 -6.24
N ASP A 226 21.25 10.24 -5.69
CA ASP A 226 21.03 10.35 -4.24
C ASP A 226 21.34 9.05 -3.48
N SER A 227 20.92 7.90 -4.01
CA SER A 227 21.09 6.60 -3.36
C SER A 227 22.55 6.16 -3.36
N ALA A 228 23.22 6.29 -4.52
CA ALA A 228 24.63 6.01 -4.67
C ALA A 228 25.49 6.93 -3.80
N CYS A 229 25.14 8.21 -3.70
CA CYS A 229 25.82 9.17 -2.83
C CYS A 229 25.72 8.75 -1.35
N TYR A 230 24.52 8.42 -0.88
CA TYR A 230 24.33 7.99 0.51
C TYR A 230 25.04 6.66 0.81
N ASN A 231 25.02 5.71 -0.12
CA ASN A 231 25.73 4.44 0.05
C ASN A 231 27.25 4.62 0.04
N LEU A 232 27.78 5.54 -0.77
CA LEU A 232 29.20 5.88 -0.73
C LEU A 232 29.56 6.48 0.64
N PHE A 233 28.76 7.43 1.15
CA PHE A 233 28.95 7.98 2.48
C PHE A 233 29.01 6.89 3.55
N THR A 234 28.03 5.97 3.58
CA THR A 234 27.99 4.92 4.61
C THR A 234 29.17 3.95 4.52
N SER A 235 29.76 3.76 3.34
CA SER A 235 30.96 2.92 3.16
C SER A 235 32.26 3.58 3.65
N LEU A 236 32.30 4.91 3.74
CA LEU A 236 33.50 5.68 4.09
C LEU A 236 33.42 6.38 5.45
N ALA A 237 32.21 6.62 5.95
CA ALA A 237 31.96 7.41 7.15
C ALA A 237 32.47 6.73 8.42
N THR A 238 33.02 7.52 9.34
CA THR A 238 33.31 7.05 10.69
C THR A 238 32.03 6.83 11.49
N GLN A 239 32.14 6.15 12.63
CA GLN A 239 30.98 5.92 13.50
C GLN A 239 30.37 7.23 14.02
N GLU A 240 31.19 8.25 14.27
CA GLU A 240 30.75 9.59 14.67
C GLU A 240 29.96 10.28 13.55
N GLN A 241 30.45 10.21 12.31
CA GLN A 241 29.77 10.80 11.14
C GLN A 241 28.42 10.11 10.88
N LEU A 242 28.37 8.79 11.03
CA LEU A 242 27.12 8.03 10.97
C LEU A 242 26.14 8.41 12.09
N ALA A 243 26.64 8.65 13.30
CA ALA A 243 25.81 9.05 14.43
C ALA A 243 25.18 10.45 14.22
N GLN A 244 25.91 11.39 13.63
CA GLN A 244 25.38 12.73 13.34
C GLN A 244 24.17 12.69 12.40
N VAL A 245 24.27 11.97 11.28
CA VAL A 245 23.14 11.86 10.33
C VAL A 245 21.99 11.05 10.92
N THR A 246 22.29 10.08 11.80
CA THR A 246 21.28 9.25 12.47
C THR A 246 20.33 10.07 13.33
N SER A 247 20.83 11.08 14.06
CA SER A 247 19.95 11.99 14.82
C SER A 247 18.95 12.72 13.91
N GLY A 248 19.37 13.08 12.69
CA GLY A 248 18.49 13.68 11.68
C GLY A 248 17.39 12.71 11.23
N PHE A 249 17.74 11.44 11.00
CA PHE A 249 16.77 10.41 10.60
C PHE A 249 15.74 10.14 11.69
N GLN A 250 16.15 10.10 12.96
CA GLN A 250 15.25 9.91 14.09
C GLN A 250 14.24 11.06 14.22
N MET A 251 14.70 12.31 14.12
CA MET A 251 13.84 13.49 14.18
C MET A 251 12.88 13.55 13.00
N PHE A 252 13.39 13.28 11.79
CA PHE A 252 12.57 13.15 10.59
C PHE A 252 11.51 12.06 10.78
N SER A 253 11.91 10.88 11.26
CA SER A 253 11.00 9.74 11.43
C SER A 253 9.89 10.04 12.41
N TYR A 254 10.24 10.63 13.56
CA TYR A 254 9.27 11.06 14.57
C TYR A 254 8.26 12.05 13.99
N ALA A 255 8.73 13.09 13.30
CA ALA A 255 7.85 14.10 12.73
C ALA A 255 6.97 13.55 11.59
N ALA A 256 7.55 12.75 10.69
CA ALA A 256 6.85 12.13 9.58
C ALA A 256 5.77 11.17 10.08
N GLN A 257 6.09 10.26 11.01
CA GLN A 257 5.12 9.32 11.53
C GLN A 257 4.01 10.03 12.30
N THR A 258 4.33 11.04 13.11
CA THR A 258 3.31 11.86 13.82
C THR A 258 2.31 12.50 12.86
N LEU A 259 2.77 12.98 11.69
CA LEU A 259 1.90 13.56 10.67
C LEU A 259 1.07 12.52 9.93
N LEU A 260 1.64 11.34 9.69
CA LEU A 260 1.02 10.27 8.91
C LEU A 260 0.16 9.33 9.75
N ASP A 261 0.26 9.35 11.09
CA ASP A 261 -0.43 8.40 11.98
C ASP A 261 -1.95 8.28 11.75
N THR A 262 -2.60 9.35 11.30
CA THR A 262 -4.05 9.32 11.00
C THR A 262 -4.43 8.59 9.72
N ILE A 263 -3.47 8.23 8.89
CA ILE A 263 -3.67 7.51 7.63
C ILE A 263 -2.77 6.28 7.50
N ASP A 264 -1.86 6.10 8.45
CA ASP A 264 -0.93 4.98 8.45
C ASP A 264 -1.67 3.66 8.71
N PRO A 265 -1.45 2.61 7.89
CA PRO A 265 -2.16 1.34 8.04
C PRO A 265 -2.04 0.75 9.44
N TYR A 266 -0.86 0.78 10.04
CA TYR A 266 -0.64 0.20 11.36
C TYR A 266 -1.40 0.99 12.43
N SER A 267 -1.28 2.32 12.40
CA SER A 267 -1.93 3.23 13.36
C SER A 267 -3.45 3.19 13.26
N VAL A 268 -3.99 3.19 12.04
CA VAL A 268 -5.43 3.13 11.76
C VAL A 268 -6.01 1.77 12.15
N VAL A 269 -5.37 0.66 11.77
CA VAL A 269 -5.79 -0.70 12.15
C VAL A 269 -5.74 -0.88 13.66
N SER A 270 -4.65 -0.46 14.32
CA SER A 270 -4.52 -0.52 15.78
C SER A 270 -5.69 0.19 16.48
N THR A 271 -6.02 1.39 16.03
CA THR A 271 -7.15 2.17 16.55
C THR A 271 -8.49 1.47 16.29
N LYS A 272 -8.68 0.85 15.13
CA LYS A 272 -9.91 0.10 14.80
C LYS A 272 -10.06 -1.16 15.66
N LEU A 273 -9.00 -1.93 15.85
CA LEU A 273 -9.02 -3.15 16.66
C LEU A 273 -9.40 -2.85 18.11
N ASN A 274 -8.90 -1.74 18.67
CA ASN A 274 -9.26 -1.28 20.02
C ASN A 274 -10.74 -0.85 20.16
N ASN A 275 -11.46 -0.64 19.05
CA ASN A 275 -12.82 -0.08 19.02
C ASN A 275 -13.85 -1.02 18.36
N GLY A 276 -13.66 -2.34 18.48
CA GLY A 276 -14.65 -3.33 18.00
C GLY A 276 -14.18 -4.27 16.89
N GLY A 277 -12.87 -4.43 16.71
CA GLY A 277 -12.27 -5.41 15.79
C GLY A 277 -12.43 -5.07 14.30
N LEU A 278 -11.57 -5.67 13.47
CA LEU A 278 -11.71 -5.69 12.02
C LEU A 278 -12.10 -7.12 11.61
N THR A 279 -13.35 -7.30 11.20
CA THR A 279 -13.93 -8.61 10.86
C THR A 279 -13.92 -8.90 9.35
N THR A 280 -13.54 -7.92 8.54
CA THR A 280 -13.37 -8.06 7.10
C THR A 280 -12.42 -9.23 6.81
N PRO A 281 -12.78 -10.20 5.96
CA PRO A 281 -11.85 -11.15 5.38
C PRO A 281 -10.66 -10.47 4.72
N LEU A 282 -9.46 -10.98 4.98
CA LEU A 282 -8.19 -10.44 4.50
C LEU A 282 -7.30 -11.57 3.96
N TYR A 283 -6.76 -11.32 2.77
CA TYR A 283 -5.65 -12.06 2.19
C TYR A 283 -4.50 -11.10 1.96
N PHE A 284 -3.36 -11.35 2.60
CA PHE A 284 -2.14 -10.59 2.40
C PHE A 284 -1.08 -11.48 1.78
N SER A 285 -0.17 -10.88 1.03
CA SER A 285 1.06 -11.54 0.60
C SER A 285 2.29 -10.67 0.80
N GLU A 286 3.43 -11.32 0.90
CA GLU A 286 4.74 -10.68 0.79
C GLU A 286 5.69 -11.51 -0.07
N VAL A 287 6.77 -10.86 -0.51
CA VAL A 287 7.93 -11.52 -1.11
C VAL A 287 9.10 -11.41 -0.14
N ASP A 288 9.81 -12.51 0.08
CA ASP A 288 10.99 -12.54 0.94
C ASP A 288 12.11 -11.65 0.39
N GLY A 289 12.62 -10.75 1.24
CA GLY A 289 13.68 -9.83 0.84
C GLY A 289 13.20 -8.74 -0.12
N ASP A 290 11.91 -8.41 -0.12
CA ASP A 290 11.35 -7.30 -0.90
C ASP A 290 12.13 -6.00 -0.61
N SER A 291 12.75 -5.46 -1.66
CA SER A 291 13.62 -4.28 -1.55
C SER A 291 12.85 -2.97 -1.42
N VAL A 292 11.57 -2.96 -1.80
CA VAL A 292 10.74 -1.75 -1.85
C VAL A 292 9.95 -1.63 -0.57
N VAL A 293 9.19 -2.65 -0.21
CA VAL A 293 8.46 -2.73 1.06
C VAL A 293 9.11 -3.79 1.93
N PRO A 294 9.90 -3.41 2.95
CA PRO A 294 10.59 -4.40 3.79
C PRO A 294 9.58 -5.29 4.52
N ASN A 295 9.86 -6.60 4.58
CA ASN A 295 9.05 -7.54 5.38
C ASN A 295 9.01 -7.09 6.85
N LYS A 296 10.14 -6.62 7.38
CA LYS A 296 10.29 -5.98 8.70
C LYS A 296 11.46 -5.00 8.70
N VAL A 297 11.38 -3.98 9.56
CA VAL A 297 12.49 -3.06 9.81
C VAL A 297 13.16 -3.43 11.14
N SER A 298 14.49 -3.40 11.19
CA SER A 298 15.26 -3.65 12.41
C SER A 298 16.47 -2.73 12.50
N ASN A 299 16.85 -2.41 13.73
CA ASN A 299 18.07 -1.66 13.99
C ASN A 299 19.31 -2.55 13.77
N PRO A 300 20.38 -2.02 13.13
CA PRO A 300 21.67 -2.70 13.10
C PRO A 300 22.21 -2.94 14.52
N THR A 301 22.93 -4.04 14.72
CA THR A 301 23.54 -4.36 16.02
C THR A 301 24.41 -3.20 16.50
N GLY A 302 24.13 -2.70 17.71
CA GLY A 302 24.89 -1.60 18.32
C GLY A 302 24.55 -0.19 17.80
N SER A 303 23.53 -0.02 16.96
CA SER A 303 23.10 1.29 16.46
C SER A 303 21.60 1.48 16.52
N LEU A 304 21.14 2.58 17.13
CA LEU A 304 19.74 2.97 17.17
C LEU A 304 19.45 3.94 16.00
N VAL A 305 19.07 3.40 14.84
CA VAL A 305 18.77 4.21 13.65
C VAL A 305 17.28 4.55 13.56
N TYR A 306 16.44 3.55 13.81
CA TYR A 306 14.99 3.61 13.66
C TYR A 306 14.31 3.67 15.02
N LEU A 307 13.34 4.57 15.17
CA LEU A 307 12.51 4.67 16.37
C LEU A 307 11.30 3.75 16.23
N SER A 308 11.13 2.80 17.15
CA SER A 308 10.03 1.82 17.13
C SER A 308 9.92 0.97 15.83
N PRO A 309 11.03 0.40 15.31
CA PRO A 309 11.03 -0.32 14.03
C PRO A 309 10.19 -1.61 14.05
N GLN A 310 9.88 -2.15 15.23
CA GLN A 310 9.10 -3.37 15.40
C GLN A 310 7.67 -3.28 14.86
N PHE A 311 7.20 -2.09 14.51
CA PHE A 311 5.87 -1.86 13.95
C PHE A 311 5.88 -1.70 12.41
N ALA A 312 7.06 -1.63 11.79
CA ALA A 312 7.21 -1.24 10.39
C ALA A 312 7.48 -2.43 9.46
N GLY A 313 6.79 -2.43 8.32
CA GLY A 313 6.87 -3.47 7.30
C GLY A 313 5.60 -4.30 7.16
N THR A 314 5.68 -5.36 6.37
CA THR A 314 4.54 -6.26 6.09
C THR A 314 4.23 -7.20 7.25
N GLU A 315 5.23 -7.87 7.81
CA GLU A 315 5.07 -8.86 8.89
C GLU A 315 4.46 -8.24 10.18
N PRO A 316 4.89 -7.04 10.66
CA PRO A 316 4.25 -6.43 11.82
C PRO A 316 2.79 -6.08 11.59
N LEU A 317 2.43 -5.59 10.40
CA LEU A 317 1.05 -5.27 10.05
C LEU A 317 0.19 -6.54 9.97
N ALA A 318 0.69 -7.59 9.33
CA ALA A 318 0.02 -8.89 9.27
C ALA A 318 -0.20 -9.50 10.67
N THR A 319 0.79 -9.36 11.56
CA THR A 319 0.70 -9.78 12.96
C THR A 319 -0.37 -8.99 13.71
N LEU A 320 -0.40 -7.67 13.56
CA LEU A 320 -1.43 -6.81 14.17
C LEU A 320 -2.85 -7.20 13.73
N LEU A 321 -3.01 -7.57 12.45
CA LEU A 321 -4.27 -8.02 11.87
C LEU A 321 -4.67 -9.45 12.28
N GLY A 322 -3.76 -10.19 12.93
CA GLY A 322 -3.97 -11.58 13.32
C GLY A 322 -4.10 -12.52 12.13
N LEU A 323 -3.32 -12.29 11.07
CA LEU A 323 -3.30 -13.14 9.89
C LEU A 323 -2.51 -14.43 10.16
N THR A 324 -2.96 -15.52 9.55
CA THR A 324 -2.30 -16.83 9.60
C THR A 324 -1.22 -16.89 8.53
N THR A 325 0.03 -17.07 8.93
CA THR A 325 1.15 -17.25 8.01
C THR A 325 1.01 -18.55 7.22
N VAL A 326 1.17 -18.45 5.90
CA VAL A 326 1.20 -19.56 4.95
C VAL A 326 2.52 -19.50 4.19
N ASN A 327 3.29 -20.59 4.22
CA ASN A 327 4.63 -20.68 3.62
C ASN A 327 5.00 -22.15 3.28
N ALA A 328 6.23 -22.44 2.88
CA ALA A 328 6.62 -23.79 2.47
C ALA A 328 6.47 -24.85 3.59
N GLY A 329 6.55 -24.43 4.86
CA GLY A 329 6.37 -25.30 6.03
C GLY A 329 4.91 -25.44 6.49
N GLN A 330 4.03 -24.54 6.08
CA GLN A 330 2.60 -24.58 6.37
C GLN A 330 1.82 -23.99 5.19
N THR A 331 1.34 -24.85 4.28
CA THR A 331 0.65 -24.41 3.06
C THR A 331 -0.87 -24.32 3.22
N ALA A 332 -1.43 -24.75 4.36
CA ALA A 332 -2.87 -24.67 4.58
C ALA A 332 -3.29 -23.23 4.91
N PRO A 333 -4.10 -22.56 4.06
CA PRO A 333 -4.55 -21.20 4.34
C PRO A 333 -5.64 -21.18 5.42
N ASN A 334 -5.78 -20.02 6.07
CA ASN A 334 -7.03 -19.65 6.72
C ASN A 334 -7.92 -18.93 5.70
N ALA A 335 -9.13 -19.42 5.48
CA ALA A 335 -10.08 -18.87 4.50
C ALA A 335 -10.15 -17.33 4.54
N THR A 336 -10.30 -16.71 5.70
CA THR A 336 -10.59 -15.28 5.81
C THR A 336 -9.45 -14.45 6.40
N LYS A 337 -8.33 -15.07 6.78
CA LYS A 337 -7.20 -14.39 7.44
C LYS A 337 -5.86 -15.01 7.06
N SER A 338 -5.51 -14.98 5.79
CA SER A 338 -4.25 -15.57 5.30
C SER A 338 -3.18 -14.52 5.02
N PHE A 339 -1.93 -14.88 5.29
CA PHE A 339 -0.74 -14.13 4.94
C PHE A 339 0.28 -15.05 4.25
N VAL A 340 0.33 -15.01 2.93
CA VAL A 340 1.17 -15.90 2.11
C VAL A 340 2.55 -15.29 1.90
N GLN A 341 3.60 -16.06 2.19
CA GLN A 341 4.99 -15.64 2.04
C GLN A 341 5.62 -16.33 0.83
N PHE A 342 5.88 -15.56 -0.22
CA PHE A 342 6.63 -16.00 -1.41
C PHE A 342 8.13 -15.88 -1.17
N ASN A 343 8.94 -16.77 -1.76
CA ASN A 343 10.40 -16.69 -1.63
C ASN A 343 11.01 -15.59 -2.51
N SER A 344 12.31 -15.35 -2.31
CA SER A 344 13.08 -14.25 -2.89
C SER A 344 13.36 -14.34 -4.40
N THR A 345 12.90 -15.41 -5.07
CA THR A 345 12.89 -15.48 -6.53
C THR A 345 11.94 -14.43 -7.09
N ALA A 346 10.74 -14.30 -6.50
CA ALA A 346 9.85 -13.20 -6.76
C ALA A 346 10.47 -11.86 -6.33
N LYS A 347 9.90 -10.77 -6.85
CA LYS A 347 10.25 -9.38 -6.59
C LYS A 347 9.00 -8.60 -6.24
N HIS A 348 9.19 -7.35 -5.80
CA HIS A 348 8.11 -6.48 -5.33
C HIS A 348 6.87 -6.41 -6.26
N SER A 349 7.10 -6.34 -7.56
CA SER A 349 6.04 -6.19 -8.58
C SER A 349 5.71 -7.49 -9.32
N THR A 350 6.23 -8.65 -8.88
CA THR A 350 5.94 -9.95 -9.49
C THR A 350 4.45 -10.26 -9.54
N PHE A 351 3.67 -9.80 -8.55
CA PHE A 351 2.21 -9.87 -8.60
C PHE A 351 1.65 -9.25 -9.88
N VAL A 352 2.13 -8.07 -10.28
CA VAL A 352 1.67 -7.36 -11.48
C VAL A 352 2.23 -8.01 -12.74
N ALA A 353 3.52 -8.28 -12.81
CA ALA A 353 4.14 -8.96 -13.94
C ALA A 353 5.47 -9.60 -13.52
N PRO A 354 5.90 -10.70 -14.17
CA PRO A 354 7.25 -11.25 -13.96
C PRO A 354 8.31 -10.16 -14.11
N GLN A 355 9.19 -10.06 -13.12
CA GLN A 355 10.22 -9.03 -13.01
C GLN A 355 11.60 -9.54 -13.42
N ASP A 356 11.80 -10.86 -13.40
CA ASP A 356 13.04 -11.46 -13.87
C ASP A 356 13.06 -11.54 -15.40
N ALA A 357 14.16 -11.09 -16.02
CA ALA A 357 14.29 -11.08 -17.49
C ALA A 357 14.29 -12.50 -18.10
N GLY A 358 14.68 -13.50 -17.32
CA GLY A 358 14.61 -14.93 -17.68
C GLY A 358 13.29 -15.60 -17.27
N TYR A 359 12.33 -14.84 -16.73
CA TYR A 359 11.04 -15.34 -16.23
C TYR A 359 11.16 -16.35 -15.08
N ALA A 360 12.23 -16.29 -14.29
CA ALA A 360 12.42 -17.17 -13.12
C ALA A 360 11.26 -17.04 -12.10
N ASP A 361 10.61 -15.87 -12.05
CA ASP A 361 9.48 -15.57 -11.15
C ASP A 361 8.10 -15.74 -11.80
N LEU A 362 8.00 -16.35 -12.99
CA LEU A 362 6.72 -16.57 -13.68
C LEU A 362 5.78 -17.50 -12.90
N ALA A 363 6.32 -18.53 -12.25
CA ALA A 363 5.53 -19.42 -11.41
C ALA A 363 4.95 -18.68 -10.20
N HIS A 364 5.72 -17.79 -9.57
CA HIS A 364 5.26 -16.93 -8.49
C HIS A 364 4.18 -15.96 -8.95
N HIS A 365 4.37 -15.29 -10.09
CA HIS A 365 3.35 -14.43 -10.69
C HIS A 365 2.03 -15.20 -10.87
N THR A 366 2.10 -16.41 -11.43
CA THR A 366 0.92 -17.26 -11.65
C THR A 366 0.22 -17.64 -10.35
N GLU A 367 0.99 -18.02 -9.33
CA GLU A 367 0.43 -18.38 -8.02
C GLU A 367 -0.23 -17.17 -7.33
N MET A 368 0.47 -16.02 -7.26
CA MET A 368 -0.06 -14.79 -6.66
C MET A 368 -1.38 -14.35 -7.33
N GLN A 369 -1.45 -14.47 -8.66
CA GLN A 369 -2.67 -14.17 -9.44
C GLN A 369 -3.80 -15.16 -9.15
N THR A 370 -3.47 -16.44 -9.01
CA THR A 370 -4.43 -17.52 -8.72
C THR A 370 -5.03 -17.35 -7.33
N GLU A 371 -4.20 -17.18 -6.30
CA GLU A 371 -4.64 -16.95 -4.92
C GLU A 371 -5.49 -15.67 -4.80
N THR A 372 -5.11 -14.61 -5.52
CA THR A 372 -5.87 -13.35 -5.54
C THR A 372 -7.26 -13.54 -6.17
N ALA A 373 -7.35 -14.26 -7.28
CA ALA A 373 -8.63 -14.53 -7.94
C ALA A 373 -9.52 -15.46 -7.10
N ASP A 374 -8.92 -16.48 -6.46
CA ASP A 374 -9.60 -17.40 -5.55
C ASP A 374 -10.23 -16.63 -4.38
N PHE A 375 -9.41 -15.87 -3.63
CA PHE A 375 -9.90 -15.09 -2.50
C PHE A 375 -10.96 -14.05 -2.89
N LEU A 376 -10.76 -13.31 -4.00
CA LEU A 376 -11.69 -12.25 -4.40
C LEU A 376 -13.00 -12.77 -5.01
N ALA A 377 -13.11 -14.05 -5.35
CA ALA A 377 -14.35 -14.63 -5.85
C ALA A 377 -15.43 -14.67 -4.75
N ASP A 378 -15.06 -15.06 -3.53
CA ASP A 378 -16.04 -15.32 -2.46
C ASP A 378 -15.64 -14.83 -1.06
N ASP A 379 -14.52 -14.10 -0.93
CA ASP A 379 -13.88 -13.67 0.32
C ASP A 379 -13.23 -14.80 1.13
N SER A 380 -12.86 -15.90 0.47
CA SER A 380 -12.23 -17.07 1.08
C SER A 380 -11.03 -17.54 0.25
N LEU A 381 -9.85 -17.66 0.86
CA LEU A 381 -8.70 -18.31 0.25
C LEU A 381 -8.80 -19.83 0.49
N GLY A 382 -9.09 -20.58 -0.55
CA GLY A 382 -9.31 -22.03 -0.50
C GLY A 382 -8.01 -22.83 -0.46
N ALA A 383 -7.08 -22.55 -1.38
CA ALA A 383 -5.84 -23.30 -1.49
C ALA A 383 -4.64 -22.42 -1.87
N VAL A 384 -3.47 -22.84 -1.40
CA VAL A 384 -2.16 -22.27 -1.74
C VAL A 384 -1.27 -23.42 -2.23
N SER A 385 -0.64 -23.25 -3.39
CA SER A 385 0.16 -24.27 -4.06
C SER A 385 1.65 -23.92 -3.96
N ASN A 386 2.43 -24.86 -3.42
CA ASN A 386 3.90 -24.77 -3.44
C ASN A 386 4.54 -25.75 -4.43
N SER A 387 3.79 -26.23 -5.43
CA SER A 387 4.27 -27.24 -6.39
C SER A 387 5.48 -26.80 -7.21
N ASN A 388 5.62 -25.50 -7.46
CA ASN A 388 6.77 -24.90 -8.15
C ASN A 388 7.81 -24.30 -7.20
N SER A 389 7.78 -24.64 -5.90
CA SER A 389 8.68 -24.08 -4.89
C SER A 389 8.67 -22.54 -4.87
N VAL A 390 7.48 -21.96 -4.83
CA VAL A 390 7.26 -20.51 -4.89
C VAL A 390 7.21 -19.84 -3.52
N LEU A 391 6.94 -20.62 -2.46
CA LEU A 391 6.82 -20.13 -1.09
C LEU A 391 8.18 -20.07 -0.37
N LYS A 392 8.24 -19.19 0.63
CA LYS A 392 9.36 -18.98 1.57
C LYS A 392 9.60 -20.19 2.47
#